data_AF-A0A6B2CT53-F1
#
_entry.id   AF-A0A6B2CT53-F1
#
_cell.length_a   1.000
_cell.length_b   1.000
_cell.length_c   1.000
_cell.angle_alpha   90.00
_cell.angle_beta   90.00
_cell.angle_gamma   90.00
#
_symmetry.space_group_name_H-M   'P 1'
#
loop_
_entity.id
_entity.type
_entity.pdbx_description
1 polymer ?
#
loop_
_entity_poly.entity_id
_entity_poly.type
_entity_poly.pdbx_seq_one_letter_code
_entity_poly.pdbx_strand_id
1 'polypeptide(L)'
;MPSHRVHRTCAELIGISGDVANFVDRLIDLGKCDTHDVGVRHPALDLGEIKMLAVSGAEVLVGCLAMRGRLDEVHLRAAALHHLLDCVDGKIKRYGTAVAGDAFDVERILARCLSEVADRLRDADMYVLPADRTAARKTAEMLIKPLYDIYNNHKDVLRRCVALIAEENVSKGVEPLGVYQYYNPLKELLVLCGEKYRWVKPSDYSRLYRLAQKLARKKANVSVILKEIVRSSACKSRDLFFAVIEKAAM
;
A
#
# COMPACT_ATOMS: atom_id res chain seq x y z
N MET A 1 2.07 -8.10 5.58
CA MET A 1 2.04 -7.00 6.55
C MET A 1 3.43 -6.47 6.79
N PRO A 2 3.56 -5.18 7.16
CA PRO A 2 4.74 -4.71 7.87
C PRO A 2 4.92 -5.58 9.12
N SER A 3 6.14 -5.66 9.63
CA SER A 3 6.34 -6.40 10.87
C SER A 3 5.66 -5.64 12.00
N HIS A 4 4.86 -6.32 12.84
CA HIS A 4 4.35 -5.77 14.11
C HIS A 4 5.45 -5.12 14.97
N ARG A 5 6.71 -5.49 14.74
CA ARG A 5 7.86 -4.78 15.29
C ARG A 5 7.95 -3.32 14.83
N VAL A 6 7.88 -3.06 13.52
CA VAL A 6 7.98 -1.71 12.96
C VAL A 6 6.81 -0.84 13.41
N HIS A 7 5.60 -1.40 13.47
CA HIS A 7 4.42 -0.70 14.01
C HIS A 7 4.63 -0.24 15.45
N ARG A 8 5.11 -1.14 16.33
CA ARG A 8 5.42 -0.81 17.72
C ARG A 8 6.49 0.26 17.83
N THR A 9 7.60 0.14 17.08
CA THR A 9 8.64 1.18 17.06
C THR A 9 8.08 2.53 16.62
N CYS A 10 7.25 2.57 15.58
CA CYS A 10 6.61 3.80 15.12
C CYS A 10 5.63 4.39 16.14
N ALA A 11 4.88 3.55 16.83
CA ALA A 11 3.97 3.95 17.89
C ALA A 11 4.72 4.60 19.06
N GLU A 12 5.81 3.97 19.52
CA GLU A 12 6.65 4.49 20.60
C GLU A 12 7.23 5.86 20.26
N LEU A 13 7.64 6.07 19.01
CA LEU A 13 8.17 7.36 18.53
C LEU A 13 7.15 8.51 18.56
N ILE A 14 5.85 8.21 18.59
CA ILE A 14 4.79 9.23 18.72
C ILE A 14 4.12 9.23 20.10
N GLY A 15 4.71 8.54 21.08
CA GLY A 15 4.24 8.51 22.47
C GLY A 15 3.14 7.48 22.77
N ILE A 16 2.92 6.50 21.89
CA ILE A 16 2.01 5.38 22.13
C ILE A 16 2.82 4.20 22.65
N SER A 17 2.45 3.65 23.81
CA SER A 17 3.17 2.49 24.37
C SER A 17 3.14 1.29 23.43
N GLY A 18 4.24 0.53 23.38
CA GLY A 18 4.34 -0.69 22.59
C GLY A 18 3.26 -1.73 22.92
N ASP A 19 2.76 -1.75 24.16
CA ASP A 19 1.66 -2.63 24.59
C ASP A 19 0.31 -2.25 23.98
N VAL A 20 0.00 -0.94 23.94
CA VAL A 20 -1.20 -0.42 23.26
C VAL A 20 -1.12 -0.73 21.76
N ALA A 21 0.03 -0.47 21.13
CA ALA A 21 0.22 -0.76 19.71
C ALA A 21 0.08 -2.26 19.41
N ASN A 22 0.70 -3.13 20.21
CA ASN A 22 0.57 -4.58 20.09
C ASN A 22 -0.88 -5.07 20.27
N PHE A 23 -1.61 -4.48 21.23
CA PHE A 23 -3.01 -4.80 21.44
C PHE A 23 -3.84 -4.47 20.20
N VAL A 24 -3.66 -3.28 19.63
CA VAL A 24 -4.39 -2.82 18.45
C VAL A 24 -4.00 -3.60 17.19
N ASP A 25 -2.71 -3.84 16.95
CA ASP A 25 -2.23 -4.69 15.84
C ASP A 25 -2.91 -6.07 15.88
N ARG A 26 -2.95 -6.70 17.05
CA ARG A 26 -3.63 -7.98 17.24
C ARG A 26 -5.14 -7.91 17.05
N LEU A 27 -5.75 -6.76 17.34
CA LEU A 27 -7.17 -6.54 17.16
C LEU A 27 -7.53 -6.45 15.67
N ILE A 28 -6.74 -5.67 14.92
CA ILE A 28 -6.95 -5.39 13.50
C ILE A 28 -6.55 -6.57 12.61
N ASP A 29 -5.38 -7.15 12.84
CA ASP A 29 -4.80 -8.15 11.92
C ASP A 29 -5.26 -9.57 12.20
N LEU A 30 -5.48 -9.94 13.46
CA LEU A 30 -5.81 -11.32 13.80
C LEU A 30 -7.31 -11.62 13.74
N GLY A 31 -8.11 -10.69 13.21
CA GLY A 31 -9.55 -10.87 13.08
C GLY A 31 -10.27 -11.09 14.41
N LYS A 32 -9.75 -10.54 15.51
CA LYS A 32 -10.36 -10.65 16.86
C LYS A 32 -11.66 -9.84 17.01
N CYS A 33 -12.08 -9.21 15.93
CA CYS A 33 -13.33 -8.49 15.69
C CYS A 33 -14.02 -9.03 14.42
N ASP A 34 -13.92 -10.34 14.21
CA ASP A 34 -14.52 -11.11 13.12
C ASP A 34 -13.98 -10.79 11.70
N THR A 35 -13.12 -9.79 11.55
CA THR A 35 -12.62 -9.30 10.25
C THR A 35 -11.14 -8.94 10.32
N HIS A 36 -10.33 -9.46 9.40
CA HIS A 36 -8.94 -9.00 9.20
C HIS A 36 -8.95 -7.60 8.56
N ASP A 37 -8.02 -6.73 8.96
CA ASP A 37 -8.00 -5.31 8.59
C ASP A 37 -9.29 -4.58 9.00
N VAL A 38 -9.88 -4.94 10.15
CA VAL A 38 -11.11 -4.30 10.66
C VAL A 38 -10.90 -2.79 10.82
N GLY A 39 -11.90 -1.98 10.46
CA GLY A 39 -11.78 -0.53 10.34
C GLY A 39 -11.86 -0.09 8.89
N VAL A 40 -10.82 -0.42 8.11
CA VAL A 40 -10.71 -0.06 6.68
C VAL A 40 -11.24 -1.12 5.71
N ARG A 41 -11.50 -2.35 6.19
CA ARG A 41 -12.30 -3.35 5.49
C ARG A 41 -13.69 -3.42 6.10
N HIS A 42 -14.69 -3.56 5.23
CA HIS A 42 -16.09 -3.70 5.61
C HIS A 42 -16.50 -5.17 5.48
N PRO A 43 -16.87 -5.86 6.57
CA PRO A 43 -17.19 -7.28 6.53
C PRO A 43 -18.49 -7.58 5.79
N ALA A 44 -18.40 -8.03 4.54
CA ALA A 44 -19.58 -8.37 3.74
C ALA A 44 -20.39 -9.50 4.39
N LEU A 45 -21.65 -9.24 4.72
CA LEU A 45 -22.67 -10.27 4.95
C LEU A 45 -23.13 -10.80 3.58
N ASP A 46 -23.09 -12.12 3.40
CA ASP A 46 -23.63 -12.77 2.21
C ASP A 46 -25.14 -12.94 2.38
N LEU A 47 -25.92 -12.06 1.74
CA LEU A 47 -27.39 -12.08 1.74
C LEU A 47 -27.95 -12.44 0.34
N GLY A 48 -27.21 -13.23 -0.46
CA GLY A 48 -27.62 -13.57 -1.83
C GLY A 48 -27.25 -12.47 -2.83
N GLU A 49 -28.19 -12.01 -3.68
CA GLU A 49 -27.89 -11.07 -4.78
C GLU A 49 -27.60 -9.62 -4.34
N ILE A 50 -27.86 -9.26 -3.08
CA ILE A 50 -27.61 -7.92 -2.54
C ILE A 50 -26.60 -8.02 -1.40
N LYS A 51 -25.35 -7.62 -1.65
CA LYS A 51 -24.35 -7.39 -0.59
C LYS A 51 -24.63 -6.06 0.09
N MET A 52 -25.55 -6.06 1.05
CA MET A 52 -25.74 -4.94 1.96
C MET A 52 -25.09 -5.24 3.31
N LEU A 53 -24.25 -4.31 3.74
CA LEU A 53 -23.53 -4.35 5.00
C LEU A 53 -24.44 -3.78 6.10
N ALA A 54 -24.55 -4.49 7.22
CA ALA A 54 -25.37 -4.04 8.35
C ALA A 54 -24.62 -3.07 9.28
N VAL A 55 -23.28 -3.06 9.22
CA VAL A 55 -22.39 -2.28 10.09
C VAL A 55 -21.10 -1.94 9.32
N SER A 56 -20.57 -0.72 9.47
CA SER A 56 -19.31 -0.32 8.84
C SER A 56 -18.07 -0.90 9.56
N GLY A 57 -16.94 -1.03 8.86
CA GLY A 57 -15.68 -1.50 9.46
C GLY A 57 -15.21 -0.64 10.64
N ALA A 58 -15.40 0.68 10.55
CA ALA A 58 -15.09 1.62 11.63
C ALA A 58 -15.95 1.37 12.88
N GLU A 59 -17.25 1.12 12.70
CA GLU A 59 -18.16 0.76 13.80
C GLU A 59 -17.78 -0.56 14.45
N VAL A 60 -17.41 -1.58 13.66
CA VAL A 60 -16.93 -2.85 14.23
C VAL A 60 -15.68 -2.62 15.07
N LEU A 61 -14.70 -1.85 14.58
CA LEU A 61 -13.46 -1.58 15.32
C LEU A 61 -13.73 -0.80 16.63
N VAL A 62 -14.50 0.28 16.56
CA VAL A 62 -14.82 1.12 17.73
C VAL A 62 -15.67 0.35 18.74
N GLY A 63 -16.65 -0.42 18.28
CA GLY A 63 -17.46 -1.31 19.12
C GLY A 63 -16.59 -2.35 19.82
N CYS A 64 -15.63 -2.95 19.12
CA CYS A 64 -14.67 -3.88 19.69
C CYS A 64 -13.79 -3.26 20.79
N LEU A 65 -13.29 -2.05 20.58
CA LEU A 65 -12.54 -1.31 21.58
C LEU A 65 -13.40 -1.04 22.82
N ALA A 66 -14.66 -0.64 22.61
CA ALA A 66 -15.62 -0.38 23.69
C ALA A 66 -15.90 -1.65 24.51
N MET A 67 -16.23 -2.77 23.85
CA MET A 67 -16.49 -4.06 24.51
C MET A 67 -15.31 -4.55 25.35
N ARG A 68 -14.08 -4.21 24.96
CA ARG A 68 -12.86 -4.57 25.69
C ARG A 68 -12.45 -3.54 26.75
N GLY A 69 -13.23 -2.47 26.96
CA GLY A 69 -12.92 -1.40 27.90
C GLY A 69 -11.70 -0.56 27.50
N ARG A 70 -11.42 -0.46 26.20
CA ARG A 70 -10.24 0.21 25.62
C ARG A 70 -10.60 1.27 24.59
N LEU A 71 -11.83 1.80 24.64
CA LEU A 71 -12.23 2.93 23.80
C LEU A 71 -11.75 4.23 24.45
N ASP A 72 -10.51 4.59 24.18
CA ASP A 72 -9.90 5.84 24.61
C ASP A 72 -9.07 6.45 23.46
N GLU A 73 -8.59 7.68 23.68
CA GLU A 73 -7.83 8.42 22.67
C GLU A 73 -6.55 7.69 22.23
N VAL A 74 -5.85 7.02 23.16
CA VAL A 74 -4.56 6.40 22.84
C VAL A 74 -4.74 5.16 21.94
N HIS A 75 -5.81 4.39 22.15
CA HIS A 75 -6.13 3.24 21.29
C HIS A 75 -6.67 3.68 19.93
N LEU A 76 -7.46 4.75 19.85
CA LEU A 76 -7.90 5.32 18.56
C LEU A 76 -6.72 5.86 17.75
N ARG A 77 -5.78 6.55 18.39
CA ARG A 77 -4.52 7.00 17.76
C ARG A 77 -3.68 5.81 17.27
N ALA A 78 -3.59 4.74 18.06
CA ALA A 78 -2.87 3.54 17.66
C ALA A 78 -3.52 2.85 16.45
N ALA A 79 -4.85 2.77 16.38
CA ALA A 79 -5.58 2.21 15.25
C ALA A 79 -5.41 3.05 13.97
N ALA A 80 -5.49 4.37 14.10
CA ALA A 80 -5.23 5.27 12.98
C ALA A 80 -3.80 5.14 12.45
N LEU A 81 -2.80 5.09 13.34
CA LEU A 81 -1.41 4.86 12.96
C LEU A 81 -1.25 3.52 12.24
N HIS A 82 -1.83 2.45 12.79
CA HIS A 82 -1.77 1.12 12.19
C HIS A 82 -2.24 1.14 10.73
N HIS A 83 -3.43 1.67 10.45
CA HIS A 83 -3.96 1.73 9.07
C HIS A 83 -3.08 2.57 8.13
N LEU A 84 -2.49 3.65 8.62
CA LEU A 84 -1.57 4.48 7.84
C LEU A 84 -0.30 3.69 7.46
N LEU A 85 0.32 3.02 8.44
CA LEU A 85 1.55 2.25 8.23
C LEU A 85 1.31 1.03 7.32
N ASP A 86 0.16 0.38 7.44
CA ASP A 86 -0.25 -0.71 6.56
C ASP A 86 -0.43 -0.25 5.10
N CYS A 87 -1.02 0.93 4.91
CA CYS A 87 -1.08 1.53 3.58
C CYS A 87 0.33 1.78 3.03
N VAL A 88 1.22 2.37 3.84
CA VAL A 88 2.61 2.66 3.45
C VAL A 88 3.36 1.39 3.07
N ASP A 89 3.26 0.32 3.86
CA ASP A 89 3.85 -0.99 3.53
C ASP A 89 3.31 -1.53 2.20
N GLY A 90 1.99 -1.42 1.99
CA GLY A 90 1.36 -1.78 0.72
C GLY A 90 1.89 -0.96 -0.47
N LYS A 91 2.19 0.33 -0.28
CA LYS A 91 2.79 1.19 -1.32
C LYS A 91 4.25 0.83 -1.57
N ILE A 92 5.06 0.62 -0.54
CA ILE A 92 6.47 0.23 -0.68
C ILE A 92 6.57 -1.10 -1.44
N LYS A 93 5.72 -2.08 -1.13
CA LYS A 93 5.69 -3.36 -1.87
C LYS A 93 5.35 -3.21 -3.36
N ARG A 94 4.62 -2.15 -3.73
CA ARG A 94 4.20 -1.88 -5.12
C ARG A 94 5.18 -0.99 -5.88
N TYR A 95 5.74 0.03 -5.23
CA TYR A 95 6.63 1.03 -5.82
C TYR A 95 8.12 0.71 -5.67
N GLY A 96 8.47 -0.19 -4.74
CA GLY A 96 9.84 -0.57 -4.42
C GLY A 96 10.37 0.19 -3.20
N THR A 97 11.46 -0.30 -2.63
CA THR A 97 12.05 0.25 -1.40
C THR A 97 12.87 1.52 -1.62
N ALA A 98 13.29 1.81 -2.86
CA ALA A 98 14.08 3.02 -3.19
C ALA A 98 13.31 4.33 -2.93
N VAL A 99 11.97 4.29 -2.89
CA VAL A 99 11.13 5.45 -2.57
C VAL A 99 11.44 6.05 -1.19
N ALA A 100 12.00 5.26 -0.27
CA ALA A 100 12.39 5.76 1.06
C ALA A 100 13.67 6.61 1.03
N GLY A 101 14.44 6.57 -0.07
CA GLY A 101 15.65 7.37 -0.25
C GLY A 101 15.41 8.78 -0.79
N ASP A 102 14.18 9.12 -1.18
CA ASP A 102 13.81 10.42 -1.73
C ASP A 102 12.69 11.06 -0.90
N ALA A 103 12.97 12.25 -0.35
CA ALA A 103 12.03 12.93 0.55
C ALA A 103 10.72 13.32 -0.14
N PHE A 104 10.75 13.65 -1.43
CA PHE A 104 9.56 14.03 -2.18
C PHE A 104 8.63 12.82 -2.41
N ASP A 105 9.21 11.67 -2.77
CA ASP A 105 8.47 10.42 -2.91
C ASP A 105 7.87 9.93 -1.60
N VAL A 106 8.60 10.06 -0.48
CA VAL A 106 8.08 9.74 0.87
C VAL A 106 6.86 10.60 1.21
N GLU A 107 6.94 11.92 1.05
CA GLU A 107 5.80 12.82 1.30
C GLU A 107 4.60 12.47 0.43
N ARG A 108 4.83 12.20 -0.85
CA ARG A 108 3.76 11.81 -1.78
C ARG A 108 3.09 10.50 -1.37
N ILE A 109 3.86 9.50 -0.91
CA ILE A 109 3.32 8.23 -0.40
C ILE A 109 2.49 8.46 0.86
N LEU A 110 3.00 9.22 1.81
CA LEU A 110 2.29 9.52 3.06
C LEU A 110 0.99 10.27 2.80
N ALA A 111 1.01 11.33 1.99
CA ALA A 111 -0.18 12.09 1.61
C ALA A 111 -1.21 11.21 0.91
N ARG A 112 -0.77 10.36 -0.01
CA ARG A 112 -1.65 9.41 -0.70
C ARG A 112 -2.26 8.39 0.27
N CYS A 113 -1.48 7.87 1.20
CA CYS A 113 -1.99 6.92 2.18
C CYS A 113 -2.94 7.56 3.19
N LEU A 114 -2.69 8.81 3.61
CA LEU A 114 -3.62 9.59 4.40
C LEU A 114 -4.99 9.68 3.71
N SER A 115 -5.02 10.09 2.44
CA SER A 115 -6.26 10.18 1.66
C SER A 115 -6.93 8.81 1.50
N GLU A 116 -6.19 7.78 1.07
CA GLU A 116 -6.77 6.45 0.83
C GLU A 116 -7.33 5.81 2.12
N VAL A 117 -6.67 6.00 3.27
CA VAL A 117 -7.18 5.50 4.56
C VAL A 117 -8.39 6.31 5.01
N ALA A 118 -8.34 7.63 4.94
CA ALA A 118 -9.47 8.48 5.32
C ALA A 118 -10.71 8.19 4.46
N ASP A 119 -10.55 8.02 3.15
CA ASP A 119 -11.65 7.73 2.25
C ASP A 119 -12.27 6.36 2.55
N ARG A 120 -11.46 5.32 2.78
CA ARG A 120 -11.98 4.00 3.21
C ARG A 120 -12.73 4.05 4.53
N LEU A 121 -12.26 4.86 5.49
CA LEU A 121 -12.98 5.05 6.75
C LEU A 121 -14.30 5.79 6.52
N ARG A 122 -14.34 6.78 5.61
CA ARG A 122 -15.56 7.55 5.27
C ARG A 122 -16.59 6.76 4.48
N ASP A 123 -16.15 5.82 3.64
CA ASP A 123 -17.02 4.93 2.86
C ASP A 123 -17.95 4.08 3.75
N ALA A 124 -17.81 4.14 5.08
CA ALA A 124 -18.72 3.60 6.07
C ALA A 124 -20.22 3.83 5.78
N ASP A 125 -20.62 4.99 5.25
CA ASP A 125 -22.03 5.31 5.00
C ASP A 125 -22.64 4.64 3.75
N MET A 126 -21.79 4.21 2.82
CA MET A 126 -22.14 3.41 1.64
C MET A 126 -22.49 1.97 2.02
N TYR A 127 -22.13 1.58 3.24
CA TYR A 127 -22.14 0.21 3.74
C TYR A 127 -23.02 0.04 4.98
N VAL A 128 -23.95 0.96 5.21
CA VAL A 128 -24.94 0.85 6.29
C VAL A 128 -26.31 1.28 5.80
N LEU A 129 -27.36 0.92 6.54
CA LEU A 129 -28.71 1.37 6.24
C LEU A 129 -28.80 2.91 6.32
N PRO A 130 -29.67 3.55 5.52
CA PRO A 130 -29.80 5.01 5.51
C PRO A 130 -30.03 5.63 6.90
N ALA A 131 -30.75 4.92 7.79
CA ALA A 131 -31.02 5.36 9.16
C ALA A 131 -29.76 5.43 10.04
N ASP A 132 -28.74 4.61 9.74
CA ASP A 132 -27.54 4.43 10.58
C ASP A 132 -26.34 5.26 10.07
N ARG A 133 -26.45 5.87 8.89
CA ARG A 133 -25.35 6.64 8.24
C ARG A 133 -24.74 7.71 9.15
N THR A 134 -25.56 8.41 9.93
CA THR A 134 -25.08 9.45 10.84
C THR A 134 -24.19 8.88 11.94
N ALA A 135 -24.57 7.72 12.50
CA ALA A 135 -23.79 7.04 13.53
C ALA A 135 -22.49 6.47 12.94
N ALA A 136 -22.56 5.86 11.76
CA ALA A 136 -21.40 5.34 11.04
C ALA A 136 -20.38 6.45 10.72
N ARG A 137 -20.83 7.60 10.21
CA ARG A 137 -19.96 8.76 9.95
C ARG A 137 -19.31 9.29 11.22
N LYS A 138 -20.09 9.42 12.31
CA LYS A 138 -19.54 9.86 13.60
C LYS A 138 -18.45 8.92 14.09
N THR A 139 -18.64 7.62 13.91
CA THR A 139 -17.67 6.61 14.30
C THR A 139 -16.42 6.62 13.42
N ALA A 140 -16.57 6.79 12.11
CA ALA A 140 -15.44 6.98 11.20
C ALA A 140 -14.60 8.21 11.58
N GLU A 141 -15.24 9.33 11.93
CA GLU A 141 -14.57 10.56 12.37
C GLU A 141 -13.72 10.36 13.65
N MET A 142 -14.08 9.41 14.51
CA MET A 142 -13.25 9.06 15.69
C MET A 142 -11.88 8.48 15.32
N LEU A 143 -11.74 7.90 14.12
CA LEU A 143 -10.47 7.36 13.60
C LEU A 143 -9.79 8.32 12.62
N ILE A 144 -10.58 9.07 11.84
CA ILE A 144 -10.07 10.03 10.86
C ILE A 144 -9.38 11.20 11.56
N LYS A 145 -9.95 11.75 12.64
CA LYS A 145 -9.34 12.87 13.35
C LYS A 145 -7.94 12.54 13.88
N PRO A 146 -7.73 11.44 14.64
CA PRO A 146 -6.40 10.98 15.02
C PRO A 146 -5.45 10.75 13.85
N LEU A 147 -5.94 10.25 12.72
CA LEU A 147 -5.13 10.03 11.51
C LEU A 147 -4.53 11.34 10.99
N TYR A 148 -5.35 12.39 10.86
CA TYR A 148 -4.88 13.73 10.45
C TYR A 148 -3.99 14.37 11.51
N ASP A 149 -4.31 14.22 12.79
CA ASP A 149 -3.48 14.75 13.89
C ASP A 149 -2.08 14.10 13.88
N ILE A 150 -1.99 12.80 13.65
CA ILE A 150 -0.72 12.08 13.51
C ILE A 150 0.06 12.61 12.31
N TYR A 151 -0.60 12.70 11.14
CA TYR A 151 0.03 13.20 9.92
C TYR A 151 0.56 14.64 10.06
N ASN A 152 -0.20 15.53 10.70
CA ASN A 152 0.17 16.94 10.81
C ASN A 152 1.25 17.19 11.86
N ASN A 153 1.20 16.48 13.00
CA ASN A 153 2.07 16.76 14.13
C ASN A 153 3.33 15.88 14.19
N HIS A 154 3.39 14.78 13.43
CA HIS A 154 4.47 13.80 13.50
C HIS A 154 5.12 13.47 12.14
N LYS A 155 5.15 14.42 11.19
CA LYS A 155 5.70 14.20 9.83
C LYS A 155 7.09 13.59 9.81
N ASP A 156 8.02 14.11 10.60
CA ASP A 156 9.40 13.61 10.63
C ASP A 156 9.49 12.18 11.16
N VAL A 157 8.66 11.84 12.14
CA VAL A 157 8.54 10.48 12.66
C VAL A 157 7.94 9.55 11.59
N LEU A 158 6.92 10.00 10.87
CA LEU A 158 6.32 9.22 9.78
C LEU A 158 7.33 8.95 8.64
N ARG A 159 8.16 9.93 8.27
CA ARG A 159 9.26 9.71 7.30
C ARG A 159 10.22 8.62 7.77
N ARG A 160 10.61 8.67 9.04
CA ARG A 160 11.45 7.62 9.65
C ARG A 160 10.75 6.26 9.62
N CYS A 161 9.44 6.22 9.86
CA CYS A 161 8.65 5.00 9.73
C CYS A 161 8.64 4.44 8.31
N VAL A 162 8.53 5.29 7.28
CA VAL A 162 8.64 4.84 5.88
C VAL A 162 10.00 4.18 5.62
N ALA A 163 11.09 4.76 6.14
CA ALA A 163 12.42 4.16 6.03
C ALA A 163 12.51 2.79 6.74
N LEU A 164 12.01 2.68 7.97
CA LEU A 164 11.98 1.41 8.70
C LEU A 164 11.15 0.33 7.98
N ILE A 165 10.00 0.72 7.42
CA ILE A 165 9.18 -0.20 6.60
C ILE A 165 9.95 -0.62 5.35
N ALA A 166 10.66 0.29 4.69
CA ALA A 166 11.46 -0.04 3.52
C ALA A 166 12.61 -1.00 3.85
N GLU A 167 13.36 -0.76 4.92
CA GLU A 167 14.43 -1.65 5.41
C GLU A 167 13.91 -3.06 5.72
N GLU A 168 12.77 -3.15 6.41
CA GLU A 168 12.09 -4.42 6.72
C GLU A 168 11.60 -5.13 5.43
N ASN A 169 11.22 -4.37 4.41
CA ASN A 169 10.85 -4.95 3.11
C ASN A 169 12.07 -5.42 2.31
N VAL A 170 13.21 -4.72 2.41
CA VAL A 170 14.48 -5.19 1.83
C VAL A 170 14.87 -6.55 2.41
N SER A 171 14.78 -6.72 3.73
CA SER A 171 15.09 -8.01 4.38
C SER A 171 14.13 -9.14 3.97
N LYS A 172 12.91 -8.79 3.52
CA LYS A 172 11.90 -9.70 2.94
C LYS A 172 12.02 -9.89 1.43
N GLY A 173 13.06 -9.34 0.79
CA GLY A 173 13.33 -9.50 -0.63
C GLY A 173 12.50 -8.60 -1.56
N VAL A 174 11.90 -7.52 -1.05
CA VAL A 174 11.27 -6.50 -1.91
C VAL A 174 12.38 -5.73 -2.62
N GLU A 175 12.30 -5.71 -3.94
CA GLU A 175 13.29 -5.06 -4.81
C GLU A 175 13.26 -3.51 -4.63
N PRO A 176 14.40 -2.83 -4.85
CA PRO A 176 14.48 -1.36 -4.80
C PRO A 176 13.48 -0.65 -5.71
N LEU A 177 13.21 -1.22 -6.88
CA LEU A 177 12.27 -0.69 -7.86
C LEU A 177 11.07 -1.64 -7.96
N GLY A 178 9.87 -1.12 -7.69
CA GLY A 178 8.64 -1.90 -7.72
C GLY A 178 8.02 -1.97 -9.11
N VAL A 179 7.08 -2.90 -9.28
CA VAL A 179 6.38 -3.17 -10.55
C VAL A 179 5.82 -1.89 -11.19
N TYR A 180 5.34 -0.94 -10.37
CA TYR A 180 4.75 0.30 -10.88
C TYR A 180 5.75 1.30 -11.47
N GLN A 181 7.02 1.25 -11.08
CA GLN A 181 8.05 2.10 -11.68
C GLN A 181 8.40 1.65 -13.11
N TYR A 182 8.19 0.38 -13.43
CA TYR A 182 8.30 -0.13 -14.80
C TYR A 182 7.01 0.05 -15.59
N TYR A 183 5.87 -0.03 -14.91
CA TYR A 183 4.55 0.02 -15.52
C TYR A 183 4.23 1.37 -16.19
N ASN A 184 4.45 2.50 -15.51
CA ASN A 184 4.07 3.81 -16.07
C ASN A 184 4.88 4.17 -17.34
N PRO A 185 6.23 4.10 -17.34
CA PRO A 185 7.00 4.36 -18.55
C PRO A 185 6.65 3.40 -19.69
N LEU A 186 6.38 2.13 -19.40
CA LEU A 186 6.02 1.13 -20.40
C LEU A 186 4.60 1.33 -20.93
N LYS A 187 3.65 1.71 -20.08
CA LYS A 187 2.27 2.03 -20.47
C LYS A 187 2.22 3.26 -21.37
N GLU A 188 2.91 4.33 -20.97
CA GLU A 188 3.03 5.55 -21.78
C GLU A 188 3.64 5.23 -23.14
N LEU A 189 4.68 4.40 -23.16
CA LEU A 189 5.36 3.98 -24.37
C LEU A 189 4.48 3.08 -25.26
N LEU A 190 3.70 2.16 -24.68
CA LEU A 190 2.70 1.37 -25.42
C LEU A 190 1.57 2.23 -26.02
N VAL A 191 1.10 3.24 -25.28
CA VAL A 191 0.10 4.19 -25.77
C VAL A 191 0.66 5.01 -26.92
N LEU A 192 1.91 5.48 -26.82
CA LEU A 192 2.60 6.20 -27.89
C LEU A 192 2.78 5.34 -29.15
N CYS A 193 2.96 4.03 -29.00
CA CYS A 193 3.10 3.09 -30.11
C CYS A 193 1.76 2.56 -30.68
N GLY A 194 0.62 3.05 -30.20
CA GLY A 194 -0.71 2.64 -30.71
C GLY A 194 -1.14 1.22 -30.32
N GLU A 195 -0.43 0.58 -29.39
CA GLU A 195 -0.68 -0.81 -28.99
C GLU A 195 -1.70 -0.90 -27.85
N LYS A 196 -2.67 -1.82 -27.97
CA LYS A 196 -3.63 -2.10 -26.89
C LYS A 196 -2.96 -2.93 -25.79
N TYR A 197 -2.85 -2.33 -24.62
CA TYR A 197 -2.26 -2.94 -23.41
C TYR A 197 -2.85 -4.33 -23.11
N ARG A 198 -1.99 -5.36 -23.09
CA ARG A 198 -2.29 -6.71 -22.54
C ARG A 198 -1.47 -6.94 -21.27
N TRP A 199 -2.12 -7.45 -20.23
CA TRP A 199 -1.49 -7.75 -18.95
C TRP A 199 -0.35 -8.77 -19.08
N VAL A 200 0.87 -8.37 -18.70
CA VAL A 200 2.02 -9.27 -18.56
C VAL A 200 2.26 -9.53 -17.07
N LYS A 201 2.74 -10.72 -16.70
CA LYS A 201 2.93 -11.08 -15.28
C LYS A 201 4.09 -10.29 -14.65
N PRO A 202 4.00 -9.87 -13.37
CA PRO A 202 5.06 -9.15 -12.65
C PRO A 202 6.47 -9.77 -12.76
N SER A 203 6.55 -11.11 -12.78
CA SER A 203 7.80 -11.87 -12.91
C SER A 203 8.53 -11.63 -14.25
N ASP A 204 7.80 -11.28 -15.30
CA ASP A 204 8.36 -11.07 -16.64
C ASP A 204 9.03 -9.69 -16.73
N TYR A 205 8.55 -8.70 -15.96
CA TYR A 205 9.13 -7.36 -15.87
C TYR A 205 10.49 -7.35 -15.16
N SER A 206 10.63 -8.06 -14.04
CA SER A 206 11.92 -8.18 -13.35
C SER A 206 12.98 -8.87 -14.22
N ARG A 207 12.58 -9.85 -15.05
CA ARG A 207 13.47 -10.50 -16.04
C ARG A 207 13.91 -9.53 -17.13
N LEU A 208 12.98 -8.78 -17.71
CA LEU A 208 13.27 -7.77 -18.74
C LEU A 208 14.21 -6.69 -18.20
N TYR A 209 14.02 -6.23 -16.96
CA TYR A 209 14.87 -5.22 -16.36
C TYR A 209 16.29 -5.71 -16.06
N ARG A 210 16.45 -6.90 -15.46
CA ARG A 210 17.78 -7.49 -15.22
C ARG A 210 18.53 -7.72 -16.52
N LEU A 211 17.81 -8.08 -17.58
CA LEU A 211 18.38 -8.26 -18.91
C LEU A 211 18.81 -6.91 -19.51
N ALA A 212 17.96 -5.88 -19.43
CA ALA A 212 18.30 -4.52 -19.85
C ALA A 212 19.52 -3.96 -19.09
N GLN A 213 19.57 -4.10 -17.76
CA GLN A 213 20.73 -3.68 -16.95
C GLN A 213 22.01 -4.45 -17.31
N LYS A 214 21.92 -5.78 -17.47
CA LYS A 214 23.07 -6.62 -17.83
C LYS A 214 23.63 -6.24 -19.20
N LEU A 215 22.77 -5.82 -20.12
CA LEU A 215 23.15 -5.46 -21.48
C LEU A 215 23.65 -4.01 -21.58
N ALA A 216 23.06 -3.08 -20.83
CA ALA A 216 23.57 -1.72 -20.65
C ALA A 216 24.98 -1.71 -20.06
N ARG A 217 25.24 -2.53 -19.03
CA ARG A 217 26.59 -2.70 -18.43
C ARG A 217 27.63 -3.27 -19.40
N LYS A 218 27.21 -3.97 -20.45
CA LYS A 218 28.09 -4.58 -21.44
C LYS A 218 28.33 -3.71 -22.68
N LYS A 219 27.76 -2.50 -22.75
CA LYS A 219 27.72 -1.66 -23.97
C LYS A 219 27.36 -2.49 -25.22
N ALA A 220 26.47 -3.48 -25.03
CA ALA A 220 26.16 -4.44 -26.09
C ALA A 220 25.40 -3.72 -27.20
N ASN A 221 25.81 -3.93 -28.45
CA ASN A 221 25.07 -3.46 -29.62
C ASN A 221 23.64 -4.01 -29.55
N VAL A 222 22.66 -3.16 -29.81
CA VAL A 222 21.22 -3.47 -29.83
C VAL A 222 20.93 -4.79 -30.54
N SER A 223 21.60 -5.07 -31.66
CA SER A 223 21.52 -6.34 -32.40
C SER A 223 21.76 -7.61 -31.54
N VAL A 224 22.74 -7.57 -30.63
CA VAL A 224 23.11 -8.70 -29.75
C VAL A 224 22.09 -8.84 -28.60
N ILE A 225 21.56 -7.70 -28.13
CA ILE A 225 20.49 -7.62 -27.14
C ILE A 225 19.23 -8.31 -27.66
N LEU A 226 18.85 -8.01 -28.91
CA LEU A 226 17.67 -8.56 -29.56
C LEU A 226 17.77 -10.09 -29.71
N LYS A 227 18.93 -10.62 -30.12
CA LYS A 227 19.15 -12.07 -30.29
C LYS A 227 19.01 -12.85 -28.99
N GLU A 228 19.54 -12.33 -27.87
CA GLU A 228 19.51 -13.03 -26.59
C GLU A 228 18.12 -13.00 -25.94
N ILE A 229 17.38 -11.91 -26.10
CA ILE A 229 15.99 -11.78 -25.63
C ILE A 229 15.07 -12.76 -26.38
N VAL A 230 15.18 -12.84 -27.71
CA VAL A 230 14.41 -13.79 -28.53
C VAL A 230 14.76 -15.24 -28.15
N ARG A 231 16.04 -15.53 -27.95
CA ARG A 231 16.53 -16.86 -27.55
C ARG A 231 16.04 -17.30 -26.17
N SER A 232 15.82 -16.35 -25.25
CA SER A 232 15.36 -16.60 -23.88
C SER A 232 13.84 -16.73 -23.71
N SER A 233 13.05 -16.59 -24.79
CA SER A 233 11.57 -16.57 -24.76
C SER A 233 10.96 -15.57 -23.75
N ALA A 234 11.71 -14.52 -23.38
CA ALA A 234 11.33 -13.60 -22.30
C ALA A 234 10.27 -12.55 -22.69
N CYS A 235 9.86 -12.48 -23.96
CA CYS A 235 8.82 -11.56 -24.40
C CYS A 235 7.93 -12.23 -25.46
N LYS A 236 6.63 -12.39 -25.17
CA LYS A 236 5.64 -12.95 -26.11
C LYS A 236 5.00 -11.90 -27.03
N SER A 237 5.32 -10.61 -26.85
CA SER A 237 4.82 -9.53 -27.72
C SER A 237 6.03 -8.87 -28.40
N ARG A 238 6.04 -8.97 -29.72
CA ARG A 238 7.07 -8.42 -30.60
C ARG A 238 7.09 -6.89 -30.55
N ASP A 239 5.93 -6.28 -30.35
CA ASP A 239 5.73 -4.83 -30.48
C ASP A 239 6.13 -4.08 -29.20
N LEU A 240 5.90 -4.69 -28.02
CA LEU A 240 6.42 -4.21 -26.73
C LEU A 240 7.96 -4.13 -26.68
N PHE A 241 8.61 -5.02 -27.43
CA PHE A 241 10.06 -5.18 -27.47
C PHE A 241 10.73 -4.12 -28.36
N PHE A 242 10.18 -3.81 -29.54
CA PHE A 242 10.72 -2.76 -30.42
C PHE A 242 10.61 -1.38 -29.78
N ALA A 243 9.51 -1.14 -29.06
CA ALA A 243 9.25 0.14 -28.45
C ALA A 243 10.23 0.46 -27.28
N VAL A 244 10.64 -0.55 -26.49
CA VAL A 244 11.65 -0.40 -25.43
C VAL A 244 13.06 -0.17 -25.99
N ILE A 245 13.36 -0.80 -27.14
CA ILE A 245 14.65 -0.69 -27.82
C ILE A 245 14.83 0.69 -28.46
N GLU A 246 13.79 1.21 -29.12
CA GLU A 246 13.82 2.50 -29.81
C GLU A 246 14.07 3.66 -28.85
N LYS A 247 13.54 3.58 -27.62
CA LYS A 247 13.77 4.59 -26.58
C LYS A 247 15.10 4.45 -25.83
N ALA A 248 15.73 3.28 -25.86
CA ALA A 248 17.05 3.05 -25.26
C ALA A 248 18.21 3.38 -26.24
N ALA A 249 17.89 3.61 -27.52
CA ALA A 249 18.81 4.03 -28.57
C ALA A 249 18.84 5.55 -28.80
N MET A 250 17.99 6.31 -28.08
CA MET A 250 18.09 7.76 -27.90
C MET A 250 18.82 8.06 -26.59
#